data_AF-A0A7J3VS81-F1
#
_entry.id   AF-A0A7J3VS81-F1
#
_cell.length_a   1.000
_cell.length_b   1.000
_cell.length_c   1.000
_cell.angle_alpha   90.00
_cell.angle_beta   90.00
_cell.angle_gamma   90.00
#
_symmetry.space_group_name_H-M   'P 1'
#
loop_
_entity.id
_entity.type
_entity.pdbx_description
1 polymer ?
#
loop_
_entity_poly.entity_id
_entity_poly.type
_entity_poly.pdbx_seq_one_letter_code
_entity_poly.pdbx_strand_id
1 'polypeptide(L)'
;MVRRSWREQELCPECGNEMLVTDQKTGEITCSVCGFVIQEKDVDMGPEWRNLDEEEGSRSRVGAPLSPMYRDHGLSTVIERVDEDAAGRKLSKETREKMLRLKKLDATSQINSSETRNLQQAVNILQIYYDKLRLSKTVSDRAMLIYRRALKAGLVRGRSIKSIMAAATYAACRMLGTPRDLREFERSYPAVKRKTIAQGYRLLLKHLGLKVPVADPSIYVNKIASKVGLDQKTIQEALRLLR
;
A
#
# COMPACT_ATOMS: atom_id res chain seq x y z
N MET A 1 -3.66 2.57 -11.99
CA MET A 1 -4.07 3.34 -13.18
C MET A 1 -3.86 4.82 -12.91
N VAL A 2 -2.64 5.30 -13.15
CA VAL A 2 -2.38 6.73 -13.26
C VAL A 2 -2.77 7.09 -14.70
N ARG A 3 -3.91 7.78 -14.88
CA ARG A 3 -4.25 8.37 -16.17
C ARG A 3 -3.25 9.49 -16.40
N ARG A 4 -2.21 9.23 -17.20
CA ARG A 4 -1.32 10.28 -17.67
C ARG A 4 -2.14 11.17 -18.61
N SER A 5 -2.19 12.46 -18.30
CA SER A 5 -2.77 13.49 -19.14
C SER A 5 -1.75 13.86 -20.22
N TRP A 6 -1.65 13.05 -21.27
CA TRP A 6 -1.03 13.43 -22.54
C TRP A 6 -2.14 13.40 -23.60
N ARG A 7 -3.06 14.37 -23.53
CA ARG A 7 -3.98 14.60 -24.65
C ARG A 7 -3.16 15.31 -25.73
N GLU A 8 -2.53 14.55 -26.63
CA GLU A 8 -2.40 14.95 -28.06
C GLU A 8 -1.74 13.94 -29.02
N GLN A 9 -1.22 12.77 -28.61
CA GLN A 9 -0.64 11.83 -29.59
C GLN A 9 -0.91 10.35 -29.27
N GLU A 10 -2.19 9.95 -29.21
CA GLU A 10 -2.57 8.52 -29.25
C GLU A 10 -2.75 8.02 -30.69
N LEU A 11 -2.58 8.88 -31.69
CA LEU A 11 -2.83 8.59 -33.11
C LEU A 11 -1.61 8.98 -33.95
N CYS A 12 -1.27 8.14 -34.93
CA CYS A 12 -0.27 8.49 -35.93
C CYS A 12 -0.77 9.62 -36.84
N PRO A 13 0.00 10.71 -37.05
CA PRO A 13 -0.42 11.84 -37.89
C PRO A 13 -0.52 11.48 -39.38
N GLU A 14 0.17 10.43 -39.83
CA GLU A 14 0.18 9.98 -41.23
C GLU A 14 -0.96 9.00 -41.54
N CYS A 15 -1.13 7.94 -40.73
CA CYS A 15 -2.08 6.87 -41.02
C CYS A 15 -3.30 6.82 -40.09
N GLY A 16 -3.38 7.70 -39.07
CA GLY A 16 -4.48 7.74 -38.11
C GLY A 16 -4.59 6.50 -37.21
N ASN A 17 -3.55 5.66 -37.16
CA ASN A 17 -3.57 4.42 -36.38
C ASN A 17 -3.23 4.66 -34.90
N GLU A 18 -3.87 3.89 -34.01
CA GLU A 18 -3.69 3.95 -32.54
C GLU A 18 -2.52 3.08 -32.03
N MET A 19 -2.05 2.14 -32.86
CA MET A 19 -1.04 1.17 -32.45
C MET A 19 0.38 1.71 -32.61
N LEU A 20 0.85 2.36 -31.55
CA LEU A 20 2.21 2.90 -31.41
C LEU A 20 3.09 1.94 -30.59
N VAL A 21 4.34 1.76 -31.02
CA VAL A 21 5.34 0.91 -30.38
C VAL A 21 6.53 1.76 -29.94
N THR A 22 6.93 1.62 -28.68
CA THR A 22 8.10 2.30 -28.14
C THR A 22 9.32 1.38 -28.21
N ASP A 23 10.36 1.77 -28.94
CA ASP A 23 11.65 1.08 -28.89
C ASP A 23 12.43 1.55 -27.65
N GLN A 24 12.68 0.63 -26.73
CA GLN A 24 13.39 0.91 -25.47
C GLN A 24 14.88 1.22 -25.66
N LYS A 25 15.48 0.83 -26.79
CA LYS A 25 16.92 1.04 -27.04
C LYS A 25 17.22 2.45 -27.55
N THR A 26 16.38 2.96 -28.44
CA THR A 26 16.52 4.29 -29.03
C THR A 26 15.67 5.33 -28.31
N GLY A 27 14.63 4.92 -27.57
CA GLY A 27 13.67 5.82 -26.93
C GLY A 27 12.67 6.41 -27.93
N GLU A 28 12.47 5.75 -29.08
CA GLU A 28 11.62 6.23 -30.15
C GLU A 28 10.21 5.66 -30.05
N ILE A 29 9.19 6.49 -30.30
CA ILE A 29 7.80 6.04 -30.46
C ILE A 29 7.49 5.97 -31.95
N THR A 30 7.27 4.76 -32.44
CA THR A 30 7.04 4.46 -33.86
C THR A 30 5.64 3.93 -34.10
N CYS A 31 5.07 4.24 -35.26
CA CYS A 31 3.85 3.57 -35.70
C CYS A 31 4.17 2.18 -36.26
N SER A 32 3.47 1.16 -35.76
CA SER A 32 3.64 -0.24 -36.21
C SER A 32 3.30 -0.48 -37.69
N VAL A 33 2.48 0.37 -38.31
CA VAL A 33 1.96 0.17 -39.67
C VAL A 33 2.71 0.98 -40.71
N CYS A 34 2.96 2.26 -40.47
CA CYS A 34 3.62 3.15 -41.44
C CYS A 34 5.10 3.44 -41.13
N GLY A 35 5.60 3.01 -39.97
CA GLY A 35 6.99 3.26 -39.56
C GLY A 35 7.29 4.73 -39.19
N PHE A 36 6.29 5.61 -39.17
CA PHE A 36 6.47 7.02 -38.81
C PHE A 36 6.93 7.15 -37.35
N VAL A 37 8.03 7.87 -37.13
CA VAL A 37 8.56 8.19 -35.80
C VAL A 37 7.85 9.44 -35.29
N ILE A 38 7.05 9.27 -34.24
CA ILE A 38 6.28 10.37 -33.63
C ILE A 38 7.15 11.16 -32.67
N GLN A 39 8.07 10.48 -31.97
CA GLN A 39 8.96 11.08 -30.99
C GLN A 39 10.31 10.34 -31.04
N GLU A 40 11.39 11.09 -31.27
CA GLU A 40 12.73 10.51 -31.49
C GLU A 40 13.58 10.35 -30.20
N LYS A 41 13.14 10.93 -29.08
CA LYS A 41 13.89 10.96 -27.81
C LYS A 41 12.95 11.04 -26.61
N ASP A 42 12.29 9.93 -26.28
CA ASP A 42 11.55 9.86 -25.02
C ASP A 42 12.51 9.60 -23.86
N VAL A 43 12.36 10.38 -22.78
CA VAL A 43 13.15 10.22 -21.56
C VAL A 43 12.38 9.30 -20.63
N ASP A 44 12.99 8.18 -20.26
CA ASP A 44 12.37 7.30 -19.28
C ASP A 44 12.31 7.97 -17.90
N MET A 45 11.10 8.35 -17.50
CA MET A 45 10.77 8.88 -16.17
C MET A 45 10.55 7.77 -15.13
N GLY A 46 10.82 6.52 -15.50
CA GLY A 46 10.73 5.34 -14.66
C GLY A 46 11.83 5.27 -13.59
N PRO A 47 11.74 4.28 -12.68
CA PRO A 47 12.77 4.06 -11.66
C PRO A 47 14.12 3.77 -12.33
N GLU A 48 15.20 4.40 -11.86
CA GLU A 48 16.55 4.05 -12.31
C GLU A 48 16.82 2.56 -11.96
N TRP A 49 16.92 1.70 -12.97
CA TRP A 49 17.24 0.27 -12.78
C TRP A 49 18.73 0.00 -12.49
N ARG A 50 19.58 1.03 -12.54
CA ARG A 50 21.02 0.90 -12.24
C ARG A 50 21.30 1.03 -10.75
N ASN A 51 21.31 -0.10 -10.06
CA ASN A 51 22.16 -0.27 -8.88
C ASN A 51 23.53 -0.72 -9.39
N LEU A 52 24.49 0.20 -9.50
CA LEU A 52 25.84 -0.10 -9.98
C LEU A 52 26.69 -0.88 -8.97
N ASP A 53 26.27 -0.93 -7.69
CA ASP A 53 26.97 -1.63 -6.62
C ASP A 53 26.00 -2.60 -5.92
N GLU A 54 26.14 -3.90 -6.19
CA GLU A 54 25.36 -4.95 -5.50
C GLU A 54 25.87 -5.21 -4.07
N GLU A 55 27.08 -4.78 -3.72
CA GLU A 55 27.75 -5.17 -2.47
C GLU A 55 27.68 -4.15 -1.31
N GLU A 56 27.20 -2.92 -1.52
CA GLU A 56 27.00 -1.97 -0.43
C GLU A 56 25.68 -1.23 -0.59
N GLY A 57 24.65 -1.74 0.11
CA GLY A 57 23.42 -1.03 0.46
C GLY A 57 22.93 -0.02 -0.59
N SER A 58 22.42 -0.53 -1.72
CA SER A 58 21.74 0.19 -2.80
C SER A 58 21.74 1.72 -2.63
N ARG A 59 22.83 2.38 -3.05
CA ARG A 59 22.94 3.85 -3.01
C ARG A 59 22.10 4.43 -4.15
N SER A 60 20.79 4.25 -4.07
CA SER A 60 19.86 4.89 -4.99
C SER A 60 19.99 6.40 -4.83
N ARG A 61 20.11 7.12 -5.95
CA ARG A 61 20.11 8.59 -5.95
C ARG A 61 18.81 9.15 -5.38
N VAL A 62 17.73 8.37 -5.46
CA VAL A 62 16.39 8.72 -4.98
C VAL A 62 16.09 8.08 -3.62
N GLY A 63 15.17 8.69 -2.88
CA GLY A 63 14.66 8.15 -1.62
C GLY A 63 13.73 6.95 -1.80
N ALA A 64 13.19 6.46 -0.67
CA ALA A 64 12.25 5.34 -0.65
C ALA A 64 10.96 5.63 -1.43
N PRO A 65 10.31 4.60 -2.02
CA PRO A 65 9.05 4.78 -2.74
C PRO A 65 7.94 5.26 -1.82
N LEU A 66 7.01 6.03 -2.39
CA LEU A 66 5.87 6.54 -1.63
C LEU A 66 4.96 5.40 -1.18
N SER A 67 4.61 5.35 0.11
CA SER A 67 3.66 4.38 0.66
C SER A 67 2.58 5.07 1.49
N PRO A 68 1.30 4.70 1.31
CA PRO A 68 0.19 5.26 2.10
C PRO A 68 0.28 4.92 3.60
N MET A 69 1.13 3.96 3.99
CA MET A 69 1.39 3.61 5.38
C MET A 69 2.13 4.71 6.15
N TYR A 70 3.03 5.44 5.49
CA TYR A 70 3.72 6.56 6.12
C TYR A 70 2.84 7.80 6.17
N ARG A 71 2.96 8.58 7.23
CA ARG A 71 2.19 9.80 7.49
C ARG A 71 2.09 10.73 6.27
N ASP A 72 3.24 11.11 5.74
CA ASP A 72 3.37 12.01 4.58
C ASP A 72 3.73 11.22 3.32
N HIS A 73 3.21 10.00 3.21
CA HIS A 73 3.54 9.07 2.14
C HIS A 73 5.03 8.69 2.03
N GLY A 74 5.88 9.05 2.99
CA GLY A 74 7.32 8.77 2.99
C GLY A 74 8.18 9.98 2.61
N LEU A 75 7.60 11.19 2.52
CA LEU A 75 8.33 12.43 2.22
C LEU A 75 9.16 12.95 3.41
N SER A 76 8.79 12.59 4.63
CA SER A 76 9.52 12.97 5.84
C SER A 76 10.72 12.07 6.08
N THR A 77 11.88 12.66 6.39
CA THR A 77 13.07 11.92 6.83
C THR A 77 13.07 11.73 8.35
N VAL A 78 13.79 10.71 8.83
CA VAL A 78 13.98 10.46 10.28
C VAL A 78 15.47 10.39 10.58
N ILE A 79 15.92 11.12 11.60
CA ILE A 79 17.30 11.05 12.08
C ILE A 79 17.44 9.81 12.99
N GLU A 80 17.89 8.68 12.43
CA GLU A 80 18.01 7.42 13.16
C GLU A 80 19.39 7.25 13.81
N ARG A 81 20.45 7.21 12.99
CA ARG A 81 21.85 7.04 13.42
C ARG A 81 22.47 8.38 13.78
N VAL A 82 23.08 8.47 14.95
CA VAL A 82 23.69 9.69 15.50
C VAL A 82 25.15 9.48 15.92
N ASP A 83 25.64 8.24 15.91
CA ASP A 83 26.95 7.92 16.48
C ASP A 83 28.07 7.91 15.43
N GLU A 84 27.71 7.83 14.15
CA GLU A 84 28.63 7.66 13.03
C GLU A 84 28.31 8.64 11.90
N ASP A 85 29.34 9.15 11.24
CA ASP A 85 29.25 9.97 10.04
C ASP A 85 28.93 9.14 8.79
N ALA A 86 28.64 9.81 7.67
CA ALA A 86 28.42 9.16 6.37
C ALA A 86 29.58 8.27 5.89
N ALA A 87 30.80 8.52 6.40
CA ALA A 87 32.00 7.72 6.14
C ALA A 87 32.28 6.64 7.21
N GLY A 88 31.34 6.38 8.13
CA GLY A 88 31.49 5.38 9.20
C GLY A 88 32.42 5.79 10.36
N ARG A 89 32.86 7.05 10.40
CA ARG A 89 33.71 7.57 11.49
C ARG A 89 32.86 7.90 12.70
N LYS A 90 33.36 7.60 13.91
CA LYS A 90 32.67 7.98 15.15
C LYS A 90 32.65 9.50 15.33
N LEU A 91 31.47 10.02 15.66
CA LEU A 91 31.31 11.44 15.94
C LEU A 91 32.02 11.87 17.23
N SER A 92 32.55 13.09 17.23
CA SER A 92 33.04 13.71 18.46
C SER A 92 31.90 13.90 19.46
N LYS A 93 32.22 13.88 20.76
CA LYS A 93 31.19 13.99 21.83
C LYS A 93 30.31 15.23 21.66
N GLU A 94 30.90 16.37 21.35
CA GLU A 94 30.16 17.63 21.14
C GLU A 94 29.19 17.54 19.95
N THR A 95 29.63 16.96 18.84
CA THR A 95 28.80 16.81 17.63
C THR A 95 27.68 15.82 17.87
N ARG A 96 27.98 14.72 18.57
CA ARG A 96 27.00 13.72 18.99
C ARG A 96 25.89 14.33 19.85
N GLU A 97 26.24 15.16 20.83
CA GLU A 97 25.26 15.85 21.68
C GLU A 97 24.36 16.80 20.87
N LYS A 98 24.94 17.57 19.93
CA LYS A 98 24.18 18.43 19.01
C LYS A 98 23.23 17.61 18.13
N MET A 99 23.69 16.50 17.58
CA MET A 99 22.87 15.61 16.75
C MET A 99 21.76 14.92 17.54
N LEU A 100 22.02 14.49 18.78
CA LEU A 100 20.99 13.96 19.68
C LEU A 100 19.92 15.01 19.99
N ARG A 101 20.33 16.28 20.19
CA ARG A 101 19.41 17.41 20.34
C ARG A 101 18.57 17.61 19.08
N LEU A 102 19.17 17.58 17.90
CA LEU A 102 18.44 17.69 16.62
C LEU A 102 17.45 16.53 16.44
N LYS A 103 17.85 15.28 16.73
CA LYS A 103 16.96 14.11 16.70
C LYS A 103 15.76 14.28 17.61
N LYS A 104 15.96 14.83 18.82
CA LYS A 104 14.86 15.12 19.75
C LYS A 104 13.93 16.21 19.20
N LEU A 105 14.48 17.27 18.63
CA LEU A 105 13.72 18.37 18.01
C LEU A 105 12.92 17.87 16.79
N ASP A 106 13.52 17.08 15.92
CA ASP A 106 12.84 16.44 14.79
C ASP A 106 11.66 15.61 15.30
N ALA A 107 11.89 14.63 16.18
CA ALA A 107 10.83 13.79 16.76
C ALA A 107 9.67 14.62 17.36
N THR A 108 9.98 15.75 18.00
CA THR A 108 8.96 16.62 18.62
C THR A 108 8.18 17.43 17.59
N SER A 109 8.86 17.97 16.56
CA SER A 109 8.24 18.75 15.49
C SER A 109 7.19 17.95 14.70
N GLN A 110 7.42 16.63 14.57
CA GLN A 110 6.61 15.71 13.79
C GLN A 110 5.28 15.28 14.48
N ILE A 111 5.09 15.55 15.79
CA ILE A 111 3.96 15.00 16.59
C ILE A 111 2.81 16.00 16.78
N ASN A 112 2.92 17.21 16.24
CA ASN A 112 2.05 18.32 16.63
C ASN A 112 0.60 18.27 16.11
N SER A 113 0.29 17.52 15.05
CA SER A 113 -1.09 17.42 14.58
C SER A 113 -1.84 16.23 15.23
N SER A 114 -3.10 16.45 15.61
CA SER A 114 -3.97 15.38 16.13
C SER A 114 -4.26 14.30 15.08
N GLU A 115 -4.31 14.69 13.80
CA GLU A 115 -4.53 13.80 12.66
C GLU A 115 -3.35 12.85 12.45
N THR A 116 -2.13 13.34 12.55
CA THR A 116 -0.93 12.52 12.38
C THR A 116 -0.77 11.49 13.49
N ARG A 117 -1.07 11.87 14.73
CA ARG A 117 -1.09 10.94 15.87
C ARG A 117 -2.13 9.83 15.68
N ASN A 118 -3.32 10.21 15.19
CA ASN A 118 -4.39 9.27 14.87
C ASN A 118 -3.95 8.27 13.81
N LEU A 119 -3.31 8.76 12.74
CA LEU A 119 -2.83 7.94 11.64
C LEU A 119 -1.73 6.97 12.11
N GLN A 120 -0.80 7.40 12.96
CA GLN A 120 0.24 6.53 13.53
C GLN A 120 -0.38 5.40 14.36
N GLN A 121 -1.39 5.71 15.18
CA GLN A 121 -2.12 4.69 15.93
C GLN A 121 -2.81 3.68 15.00
N ALA A 122 -3.44 4.17 13.93
CA ALA A 122 -4.07 3.32 12.93
C ALA A 122 -3.07 2.39 12.23
N VAL A 123 -1.89 2.89 11.85
CA VAL A 123 -0.80 2.09 11.25
C VAL A 123 -0.36 0.98 12.20
N ASN A 124 -0.14 1.30 13.49
CA ASN A 124 0.24 0.30 14.48
C ASN A 124 -0.82 -0.82 14.61
N ILE A 125 -2.11 -0.46 14.59
CA ILE A 125 -3.21 -1.42 14.65
C ILE A 125 -3.26 -2.27 13.37
N LEU A 126 -3.05 -1.66 12.20
CA LEU A 126 -2.99 -2.38 10.95
C LEU A 126 -1.81 -3.37 10.92
N GLN A 127 -0.65 -3.00 11.45
CA GLN A 127 0.50 -3.91 11.53
C GLN A 127 0.18 -5.17 12.35
N ILE A 128 -0.55 -5.03 13.47
CA ILE A 128 -1.02 -6.19 14.24
C ILE A 128 -1.87 -7.15 13.37
N TYR A 129 -2.77 -6.60 12.55
CA TYR A 129 -3.58 -7.42 11.63
C TYR A 129 -2.75 -8.00 10.49
N TYR A 130 -1.81 -7.24 9.94
CA TYR A 130 -0.90 -7.69 8.89
C TYR A 130 -0.12 -8.93 9.35
N ASP A 131 0.48 -8.86 10.54
CA ASP A 131 1.28 -9.95 11.10
C ASP A 131 0.44 -11.17 11.46
N LYS A 132 -0.70 -10.96 12.16
CA LYS A 132 -1.52 -12.08 12.66
C LYS A 132 -2.36 -12.75 11.60
N LEU A 133 -2.84 -12.02 10.61
CA LEU A 133 -3.65 -12.56 9.50
C LEU A 133 -2.82 -12.88 8.26
N ARG A 134 -1.49 -12.65 8.31
CA ARG A 134 -0.54 -12.84 7.20
C ARG A 134 -1.07 -12.20 5.92
N LEU A 135 -1.45 -10.92 6.00
CA LEU A 135 -1.98 -10.18 4.87
C LEU A 135 -0.84 -9.82 3.89
N SER A 136 -1.17 -9.63 2.62
CA SER A 136 -0.21 -9.08 1.66
C SER A 136 -0.06 -7.57 1.84
N LYS A 137 1.09 -7.02 1.41
CA LYS A 137 1.35 -5.57 1.43
C LYS A 137 0.28 -4.79 0.66
N THR A 138 -0.20 -5.34 -0.46
CA THR A 138 -1.28 -4.75 -1.27
C THR A 138 -2.60 -4.57 -0.49
N VAL A 139 -2.93 -5.52 0.40
CA VAL A 139 -4.11 -5.42 1.28
C VAL A 139 -3.91 -4.34 2.32
N SER A 140 -2.74 -4.26 2.95
CA SER A 140 -2.42 -3.22 3.94
C SER A 140 -2.44 -1.82 3.34
N ASP A 141 -1.83 -1.63 2.17
CA ASP A 141 -1.84 -0.34 1.47
C ASP A 141 -3.28 0.07 1.12
N ARG A 142 -4.10 -0.89 0.65
CA ARG A 142 -5.51 -0.63 0.34
C ARG A 142 -6.32 -0.28 1.58
N ALA A 143 -6.09 -0.97 2.70
CA ALA A 143 -6.72 -0.68 3.98
C ALA A 143 -6.39 0.74 4.46
N MET A 144 -5.12 1.15 4.36
CA MET A 144 -4.69 2.51 4.70
C MET A 144 -5.32 3.56 3.81
N LEU A 145 -5.47 3.30 2.52
CA LEU A 145 -6.16 4.22 1.60
C LEU A 145 -7.63 4.40 1.98
N ILE A 146 -8.32 3.31 2.34
CA ILE A 146 -9.71 3.38 2.83
C ILE A 146 -9.77 4.17 4.14
N TYR A 147 -8.86 3.92 5.07
CA TYR A 147 -8.79 4.64 6.34
C TYR A 147 -8.56 6.15 6.16
N ARG A 148 -7.61 6.54 5.31
CA ARG A 148 -7.36 7.95 4.97
C ARG A 148 -8.57 8.64 4.37
N ARG A 149 -9.30 7.95 3.48
CA ARG A 149 -10.57 8.48 2.93
C ARG A 149 -11.61 8.65 4.04
N ALA A 150 -11.72 7.70 4.97
CA ALA A 150 -12.61 7.80 6.11
C ALA A 150 -12.25 8.98 7.05
N LEU A 151 -10.96 9.23 7.24
CA LEU A 151 -10.44 10.33 8.05
C LEU A 151 -10.77 11.69 7.41
N LYS A 152 -10.52 11.83 6.10
CA LYS A 152 -10.91 13.03 5.32
C LYS A 152 -12.42 13.27 5.31
N ALA A 153 -13.22 12.21 5.28
CA ALA A 153 -14.68 12.28 5.39
C ALA A 153 -15.19 12.51 6.83
N GLY A 154 -14.30 12.67 7.82
CA GLY A 154 -14.67 12.91 9.22
C GLY A 154 -15.29 11.71 9.94
N LEU A 155 -15.30 10.51 9.34
CA LEU A 155 -15.96 9.31 9.89
C LEU A 155 -15.27 8.75 11.14
N VAL A 156 -14.01 9.12 11.37
CA VAL A 156 -13.20 8.66 12.51
C VAL A 156 -13.50 9.46 13.78
N ARG A 157 -13.97 10.71 13.66
CA ARG A 157 -14.24 11.59 14.82
C ARG A 157 -15.38 11.02 15.67
N GLY A 158 -15.18 10.96 16.98
CA GLY A 158 -16.15 10.39 17.94
C GLY A 158 -16.26 8.86 17.92
N ARG A 159 -15.38 8.16 17.19
CA ARG A 159 -15.36 6.69 17.11
C ARG A 159 -13.99 6.15 17.48
N SER A 160 -13.93 4.87 17.83
CA SER A 160 -12.67 4.20 18.11
C SER A 160 -11.85 4.04 16.83
N ILE A 161 -10.62 4.53 16.83
CA ILE A 161 -9.63 4.34 15.75
C ILE A 161 -9.48 2.85 15.42
N LYS A 162 -9.46 2.02 16.47
CA LYS A 162 -9.33 0.56 16.40
C LYS A 162 -10.46 -0.08 15.60
N SER A 163 -11.70 0.35 15.81
CA SER A 163 -12.85 -0.23 15.10
C SER A 163 -12.90 0.18 13.63
N ILE A 164 -12.59 1.44 13.33
CA ILE A 164 -12.58 1.93 11.94
C ILE A 164 -11.42 1.31 11.16
N MET A 165 -10.25 1.17 11.76
CA MET A 165 -9.11 0.51 11.12
C MET A 165 -9.41 -0.97 10.85
N ALA A 166 -9.93 -1.71 11.83
CA ALA A 166 -10.34 -3.10 11.64
C ALA A 166 -11.39 -3.27 10.52
N ALA A 167 -12.36 -2.36 10.46
CA ALA A 167 -13.38 -2.34 9.40
C ALA A 167 -12.79 -2.00 8.01
N ALA A 168 -11.84 -1.07 7.94
CA ALA A 168 -11.15 -0.73 6.70
C ALA A 168 -10.29 -1.89 6.19
N THR A 169 -9.59 -2.60 7.08
CA THR A 169 -8.85 -3.82 6.74
C THR A 169 -9.77 -4.93 6.25
N TYR A 170 -10.89 -5.15 6.94
CA TYR A 170 -11.90 -6.12 6.50
C TYR A 170 -12.47 -5.77 5.11
N ALA A 171 -12.77 -4.49 4.85
CA ALA A 171 -13.20 -4.03 3.53
C ALA A 171 -12.13 -4.28 2.46
N ALA A 172 -10.86 -3.99 2.74
CA ALA A 172 -9.76 -4.22 1.81
C ALA A 172 -9.61 -5.70 1.44
N CYS A 173 -9.66 -6.61 2.43
CA CYS A 173 -9.62 -8.06 2.19
C CYS A 173 -10.75 -8.51 1.24
N ARG A 174 -11.97 -8.00 1.43
CA ARG A 174 -13.09 -8.33 0.55
C ARG A 174 -12.95 -7.75 -0.85
N MET A 175 -12.42 -6.54 -0.99
CA MET A 175 -12.21 -5.90 -2.30
C MET A 175 -11.14 -6.61 -3.13
N LEU A 176 -10.14 -7.20 -2.49
CA LEU A 176 -9.01 -7.87 -3.15
C LEU A 176 -9.23 -9.38 -3.32
N GLY A 177 -10.46 -9.88 -3.15
CA GLY A 177 -10.78 -11.29 -3.35
C GLY A 177 -10.16 -12.23 -2.30
N THR A 178 -9.71 -11.72 -1.16
CA THR A 178 -9.15 -12.51 -0.05
C THR A 178 -10.02 -12.35 1.20
N PRO A 179 -11.33 -12.68 1.15
CA PRO A 179 -12.22 -12.49 2.27
C PRO A 179 -11.74 -13.30 3.50
N ARG A 180 -11.85 -12.66 4.67
CA ARG A 180 -11.48 -13.21 5.97
C ARG A 180 -12.68 -13.17 6.90
N ASP A 181 -12.74 -14.05 7.88
CA ASP A 181 -13.89 -14.09 8.78
C ASP A 181 -13.77 -13.01 9.85
N LEU A 182 -14.90 -12.38 10.22
CA LEU A 182 -14.91 -11.38 11.30
C LEU A 182 -14.41 -11.96 12.64
N ARG A 183 -14.59 -13.27 12.86
CA ARG A 183 -14.07 -13.98 14.03
C ARG A 183 -12.54 -13.99 14.07
N GLU A 184 -11.88 -14.01 12.91
CA GLU A 184 -10.42 -13.97 12.83
C GLU A 184 -9.86 -12.60 13.17
N PHE A 185 -10.56 -11.53 12.81
CA PHE A 185 -10.20 -10.17 13.23
C PHE A 185 -10.34 -10.00 14.74
N GLU A 186 -11.44 -10.49 15.32
CA GLU A 186 -11.64 -10.47 16.77
C GLU A 186 -10.57 -11.31 17.50
N ARG A 187 -10.22 -12.49 16.97
CA ARG A 187 -9.12 -13.31 17.53
C ARG A 187 -7.75 -12.62 17.41
N SER A 188 -7.51 -11.92 16.30
CA SER A 188 -6.24 -11.21 16.07
C SER A 188 -6.08 -10.03 17.02
N TYR A 189 -7.16 -9.29 17.27
CA TYR A 189 -7.14 -8.16 18.19
C TYR A 189 -8.40 -8.13 19.07
N PRO A 190 -8.38 -8.82 20.23
CA PRO A 190 -9.54 -9.02 21.10
C PRO A 190 -10.19 -7.75 21.63
N ALA A 191 -9.47 -6.62 21.62
CA ALA A 191 -10.01 -5.33 22.01
C ALA A 191 -11.12 -4.82 21.08
N VAL A 192 -11.27 -5.39 19.87
CA VAL A 192 -12.31 -5.00 18.90
C VAL A 192 -13.22 -6.19 18.63
N LYS A 193 -14.46 -6.11 19.12
CA LYS A 193 -15.46 -7.17 18.95
C LYS A 193 -16.01 -7.23 17.53
N ARG A 194 -16.41 -8.42 17.06
CA ARG A 194 -17.02 -8.61 15.73
C ARG A 194 -18.18 -7.65 15.40
N LYS A 195 -19.01 -7.31 16.39
CA LYS A 195 -20.16 -6.40 16.22
C LYS A 195 -19.71 -4.99 15.85
N THR A 196 -18.65 -4.49 16.46
CA THR A 196 -18.13 -3.13 16.19
C THR A 196 -17.43 -3.08 14.83
N ILE A 197 -16.73 -4.15 14.44
CA ILE A 197 -16.15 -4.27 13.09
C ILE A 197 -17.26 -4.25 12.03
N ALA A 198 -18.31 -5.05 12.22
CA ALA A 198 -19.43 -5.10 11.29
C ALA A 198 -20.17 -3.75 11.18
N GLN A 199 -20.34 -3.04 12.29
CA GLN A 199 -20.93 -1.70 12.30
C GLN A 199 -20.05 -0.69 11.56
N GLY A 200 -18.74 -0.69 11.84
CA GLY A 200 -17.77 0.15 11.13
C GLY A 200 -17.74 -0.15 9.63
N TYR A 201 -17.82 -1.42 9.25
CA TYR A 201 -17.83 -1.83 7.86
C TYR A 201 -19.05 -1.30 7.10
N ARG A 202 -20.26 -1.43 7.66
CA ARG A 202 -21.49 -0.88 7.06
C ARG A 202 -21.42 0.64 6.93
N LEU A 203 -20.86 1.32 7.92
CA LEU A 203 -20.66 2.77 7.89
C LEU A 203 -19.73 3.16 6.74
N LEU A 204 -18.57 2.50 6.61
CA LEU A 204 -17.61 2.76 5.55
C LEU A 204 -18.22 2.51 4.17
N LEU A 205 -18.94 1.40 3.98
CA LEU A 205 -19.65 1.10 2.74
C LEU A 205 -20.62 2.23 2.35
N LYS A 206 -21.45 2.69 3.30
CA LYS A 206 -22.48 3.70 3.07
C LYS A 206 -21.90 5.05 2.68
N HIS A 207 -20.86 5.51 3.39
CA HIS A 207 -20.32 6.86 3.20
C HIS A 207 -19.22 6.98 2.15
N LEU A 208 -18.44 5.93 1.91
CA LEU A 208 -17.31 5.97 0.96
C LEU A 208 -17.64 5.42 -0.42
N GLY A 209 -18.88 4.93 -0.63
CA GLY A 209 -19.30 4.36 -1.93
C GLY A 209 -18.43 3.20 -2.39
N LEU A 210 -17.93 2.39 -1.45
CA LEU A 210 -17.03 1.28 -1.77
C LEU A 210 -17.81 0.19 -2.51
N LYS A 211 -17.41 -0.12 -3.73
CA LYS A 211 -17.90 -1.27 -4.49
C LYS A 211 -17.16 -2.52 -4.01
N VAL A 212 -17.81 -3.29 -3.14
CA VAL A 212 -17.27 -4.55 -2.63
C VAL A 212 -18.02 -5.70 -3.27
N PRO A 213 -17.34 -6.64 -3.95
CA PRO A 213 -18.00 -7.79 -4.54
C PRO A 213 -18.60 -8.72 -3.48
N VAL A 214 -19.61 -9.46 -3.88
CA VAL A 214 -20.08 -10.63 -3.12
C VAL A 214 -18.96 -11.66 -3.17
N ALA A 215 -18.63 -12.25 -2.02
CA ALA A 215 -17.55 -13.23 -1.96
C ALA A 215 -18.04 -14.58 -2.47
N ASP A 216 -17.30 -15.18 -3.40
CA ASP A 216 -17.61 -16.52 -3.88
C ASP A 216 -17.38 -17.56 -2.77
N PRO A 217 -18.34 -18.48 -2.53
CA PRO A 217 -18.20 -19.52 -1.51
C PRO A 217 -16.98 -20.43 -1.73
N SER A 218 -16.58 -20.61 -2.99
CA SER A 218 -15.44 -21.43 -3.41
C SER A 218 -14.12 -21.03 -2.72
N ILE A 219 -13.94 -19.74 -2.41
CA ILE A 219 -12.73 -19.21 -1.77
C ILE A 219 -12.52 -19.80 -0.37
N TYR A 220 -13.61 -20.14 0.32
CA TYR A 220 -13.55 -20.66 1.69
C TYR A 220 -13.24 -22.16 1.75
N VAL A 221 -13.51 -22.92 0.68
CA VAL A 221 -13.36 -24.38 0.66
C VAL A 221 -11.93 -24.79 0.98
N ASN A 222 -10.95 -24.22 0.26
CA ASN A 222 -9.54 -24.52 0.48
C ASN A 222 -9.12 -24.24 1.93
N LYS A 223 -9.58 -23.12 2.48
CA LYS A 223 -9.24 -22.73 3.85
C LYS A 223 -9.84 -23.67 4.90
N ILE A 224 -11.08 -24.09 4.72
CA ILE A 224 -11.75 -25.05 5.60
C ILE A 224 -11.06 -26.41 5.51
N ALA A 225 -10.78 -26.87 4.29
CA ALA A 225 -10.11 -28.13 4.04
C ALA A 225 -8.71 -28.18 4.66
N SER A 226 -7.90 -27.12 4.51
CA SER A 226 -6.59 -27.04 5.16
C SER A 226 -6.67 -27.05 6.68
N LYS A 227 -7.74 -26.48 7.26
CA LYS A 227 -7.93 -26.46 8.72
C LYS A 227 -8.34 -27.82 9.29
N VAL A 228 -9.10 -28.59 8.52
CA VAL A 228 -9.59 -29.93 8.90
C VAL A 228 -8.60 -31.03 8.49
N GLY A 229 -7.70 -30.77 7.53
CA GLY A 229 -6.73 -31.74 7.02
C GLY A 229 -7.34 -32.68 5.97
N LEU A 230 -8.22 -32.18 5.11
CA LEU A 230 -8.88 -32.99 4.08
C LEU A 230 -8.01 -33.21 2.84
N ASP A 231 -8.20 -34.36 2.20
CA ASP A 231 -7.53 -34.71 0.94
C ASP A 231 -8.00 -33.86 -0.25
N GLN A 232 -7.09 -33.70 -1.22
CA GLN A 232 -7.35 -32.93 -2.44
C GLN A 232 -8.54 -33.47 -3.26
N LYS A 233 -8.79 -34.78 -3.22
CA LYS A 233 -9.95 -35.40 -3.90
C LYS A 233 -11.27 -34.86 -3.34
N THR A 234 -11.38 -34.78 -2.02
CA THR A 234 -12.57 -34.24 -1.33
C THR A 234 -12.76 -32.76 -1.62
N ILE A 235 -11.65 -32.01 -1.73
CA ILE A 235 -11.68 -30.58 -2.09
C ILE A 235 -12.22 -30.39 -3.52
N GLN A 236 -11.74 -31.19 -4.47
CA GLN A 236 -12.21 -31.12 -5.86
C GLN A 236 -13.69 -31.46 -5.98
N GLU A 237 -14.16 -32.49 -5.28
CA GLU A 237 -15.57 -32.87 -5.30
C GLU A 237 -16.44 -31.78 -4.66
N ALA A 238 -16.00 -31.19 -3.54
CA ALA A 238 -16.69 -30.06 -2.92
C ALA A 238 -16.79 -28.83 -3.85
N LEU A 239 -15.72 -28.54 -4.61
CA LEU A 239 -15.74 -27.47 -5.61
C LEU A 239 -16.65 -27.78 -6.79
N ARG A 240 -16.80 -29.06 -7.16
CA ARG A 240 -17.73 -29.51 -8.21
C ARG A 240 -19.19 -29.32 -7.79
N LEU A 241 -19.52 -29.63 -6.53
CA LEU A 241 -20.87 -29.48 -5.98
C LEU A 241 -21.30 -28.02 -5.77
N LEU A 242 -20.34 -27.10 -5.65
CA LEU A 242 -20.61 -25.66 -5.49
C LEU A 242 -20.84 -24.90 -6.80
N ARG A 243 -20.53 -25.52 -7.94
CA ARG A 243 -20.82 -24.97 -9.28
C ARG A 243 -22.24 -25.32 -9.69
#